data_AF-A0A1F8RJT9-F1
#
_entry.id   AF-A0A1F8RJT9-F1
#
_cell.length_a   1.000
_cell.length_b   1.000
_cell.length_c   1.000
_cell.angle_alpha   90.00
_cell.angle_beta   90.00
_cell.angle_gamma   90.00
#
_symmetry.space_group_name_H-M   'P 1'
#
loop_
_entity.id
_entity.type
_entity.pdbx_description
1 polymer ?
#
loop_
_entity_poly.entity_id
_entity_poly.type
_entity_poly.pdbx_seq_one_letter_code
_entity_poly.pdbx_strand_id
1 'polypeptide(L)'
;MRRYWQVAEAVLDYRARFMEALDRDGIDVSLSPACSLPAFTHGASRDLITAGGYAILYNVLGYPAGVVPFTRVRADEAVGRAPSRDMVEQVALKVEQGSAGLPVGVQVVARPWREYVALAVMGAIEREARTQSDYPQTRVTP
;
A
#
# COMPACT_ATOMS: atom_id res chain seq x y z
N MET A 1 13.80 5.96 30.13
CA MET A 1 12.53 6.68 30.32
C MET A 1 12.39 7.92 29.43
N ARG A 2 13.29 8.92 29.47
CA ARG A 2 13.15 10.18 28.69
C ARG A 2 12.98 10.01 27.16
N ARG A 3 13.78 9.14 26.52
CA ARG A 3 13.74 8.91 25.06
C ARG A 3 12.42 8.32 24.57
N TYR A 4 11.79 7.46 25.36
CA TYR A 4 10.49 6.88 25.03
C TYR A 4 9.41 7.97 24.90
N TRP A 5 9.34 8.86 25.90
CA TRP A 5 8.38 9.96 25.91
C TRP A 5 8.59 10.96 24.78
N GLN A 6 9.85 11.26 24.43
CA GLN A 6 10.16 12.11 23.27
C GLN A 6 9.67 11.52 21.95
N VAL A 7 9.77 10.20 21.77
CA VAL A 7 9.26 9.53 20.56
C VAL A 7 7.73 9.51 20.58
N ALA A 8 7.11 9.25 21.74
CA ALA A 8 5.65 9.28 21.86
C ALA A 8 5.08 10.66 21.52
N GLU A 9 5.69 11.72 22.03
CA GLU A 9 5.34 13.11 21.69
C GLU A 9 5.51 13.38 20.20
N ALA A 10 6.65 13.01 19.60
CA ALA A 10 6.87 13.19 18.16
C ALA A 10 5.84 12.45 17.28
N VAL A 11 5.36 11.28 17.71
CA VAL A 11 4.28 10.55 17.02
C VAL A 11 2.95 11.29 17.14
N LEU A 12 2.61 11.82 18.32
CA LEU A 12 1.40 12.61 18.52
C LEU A 12 1.42 13.90 17.69
N ASP A 13 2.55 14.61 17.68
CA ASP A 13 2.73 15.81 16.86
C ASP A 13 2.63 15.52 15.36
N TYR A 14 3.17 14.38 14.91
CA TYR A 14 3.05 13.96 13.52
C TYR A 14 1.59 13.64 13.15
N ARG A 15 0.85 12.94 14.02
CA ARG A 15 -0.58 12.66 13.82
C ARG A 15 -1.41 13.94 13.71
N ALA A 16 -1.16 14.92 14.58
CA ALA A 16 -1.86 16.20 14.56
C ALA A 16 -1.59 16.96 13.25
N ARG A 17 -0.31 17.11 12.86
CA ARG A 17 0.06 17.78 11.60
C ARG A 17 -0.52 17.09 10.36
N PHE A 18 -0.54 15.76 10.35
CA PHE A 18 -1.13 15.02 9.23
C PHE A 18 -2.65 15.25 9.16
N MET A 19 -3.34 15.24 10.31
CA MET A 19 -4.77 15.53 10.39
C MET A 19 -5.09 16.94 9.89
N GLU A 20 -4.34 17.94 10.35
CA GLU A 20 -4.49 19.34 9.91
C GLU A 20 -4.26 19.52 8.40
N ALA A 21 -3.29 18.78 7.82
CA ALA A 21 -3.05 18.83 6.39
C ALA A 21 -4.25 18.28 5.60
N LEU A 22 -4.81 17.15 6.02
CA LEU A 22 -6.02 16.61 5.39
C LEU A 22 -7.23 17.53 5.57
N ASP A 23 -7.39 18.16 6.74
CA ASP A 23 -8.48 19.11 7.00
C ASP A 23 -8.40 20.35 6.13
N ARG A 24 -7.19 20.90 5.99
CA ARG A 24 -6.92 22.06 5.13
C ARG A 24 -7.36 21.82 3.69
N ASP A 25 -7.09 20.63 3.18
CA ASP A 25 -7.34 20.28 1.78
C ASP A 25 -8.70 19.59 1.58
N GLY A 26 -9.49 19.41 2.65
CA GLY A 26 -10.80 18.76 2.60
C GLY A 26 -10.74 17.28 2.17
N ILE A 27 -9.68 16.57 2.55
CA ILE A 27 -9.45 15.18 2.16
C ILE A 27 -10.09 14.23 3.19
N ASP A 28 -11.12 13.50 2.75
CA ASP A 28 -11.79 12.46 3.55
C ASP A 28 -11.14 11.08 3.44
N VAL A 29 -10.51 10.79 2.28
CA VAL A 29 -9.92 9.48 1.95
C VAL A 29 -8.63 9.66 1.17
N SER A 30 -7.61 8.89 1.53
CA SER A 30 -6.35 8.78 0.80
C SER A 30 -6.29 7.45 0.04
N LEU A 31 -5.81 7.50 -1.21
CA LEU A 31 -5.49 6.32 -2.01
C LEU A 31 -3.97 6.22 -2.16
N SER A 32 -3.42 5.02 -1.96
CA SER A 32 -2.00 4.77 -2.12
C SER A 32 -1.74 3.35 -2.64
N PRO A 33 -0.53 3.06 -3.15
CA PRO A 33 -0.10 1.68 -3.36
C PRO A 33 -0.17 0.89 -2.05
N ALA A 34 -0.51 -0.40 -2.12
CA ALA A 34 -0.44 -1.28 -0.94
C ALA A 34 1.00 -1.70 -0.61
N CYS A 35 1.85 -1.81 -1.63
CA CYS A 35 3.27 -2.18 -1.54
C CYS A 35 3.99 -1.56 -2.75
N SER A 36 5.31 -1.36 -2.66
CA SER A 36 6.10 -0.82 -3.78
C SER A 36 6.30 -1.81 -4.93
N LEU A 37 6.07 -3.11 -4.69
CA LEU A 37 6.29 -4.18 -5.66
C LEU A 37 5.17 -5.23 -5.55
N PRO A 38 4.96 -6.05 -6.60
CA PRO A 38 4.10 -7.24 -6.53
C PRO A 38 4.58 -8.24 -5.47
N ALA A 39 3.90 -9.39 -5.36
CA ALA A 39 4.26 -10.41 -4.37
C ALA A 39 5.75 -10.79 -4.47
N PHE A 40 6.46 -10.70 -3.35
CA PHE A 40 7.90 -10.94 -3.32
C PHE A 40 8.21 -12.40 -3.61
N THR A 41 9.35 -12.63 -4.27
CA THR A 41 9.96 -13.95 -4.33
C THR A 41 10.41 -14.39 -2.93
N HIS A 42 10.48 -15.71 -2.70
CA HIS A 42 10.88 -16.24 -1.41
C HIS A 42 12.26 -15.71 -0.98
N GLY A 43 12.34 -15.19 0.25
CA GLY A 43 13.56 -14.61 0.82
C GLY A 43 13.80 -13.14 0.52
N ALA A 44 13.18 -12.56 -0.51
CA ALA A 44 13.40 -11.17 -0.91
C ALA A 44 12.92 -10.13 0.12
N SER A 45 11.97 -10.50 1.00
CA SER A 45 11.50 -9.62 2.08
C SER A 45 12.60 -9.18 3.05
N ARG A 46 13.71 -9.92 3.13
CA ARG A 46 14.89 -9.56 3.94
C ARG A 46 15.50 -8.23 3.49
N ASP A 47 15.58 -8.03 2.18
CA ASP A 47 16.27 -6.89 1.57
C ASP A 47 15.28 -5.79 1.13
N LEU A 48 13.98 -6.07 1.15
CA LEU A 48 12.90 -5.17 0.75
C LEU A 48 12.06 -4.67 1.95
N ILE A 49 12.65 -4.54 3.15
CA ILE A 49 11.91 -4.16 4.37
C ILE A 49 11.11 -2.86 4.19
N THR A 50 11.64 -1.90 3.43
CA THR A 50 11.01 -0.59 3.19
C THR A 50 9.90 -0.62 2.14
N ALA A 51 9.78 -1.69 1.34
CA ALA A 51 8.78 -1.82 0.28
C ALA A 51 7.33 -1.80 0.83
N GLY A 52 7.14 -2.24 2.08
CA GLY A 52 5.87 -2.17 2.81
C GLY A 52 5.60 -0.84 3.51
N GLY A 53 6.44 0.18 3.29
CA GLY A 53 6.37 1.48 3.98
C GLY A 53 5.01 2.19 3.86
N TYR A 54 4.32 1.99 2.74
CA TYR A 54 2.97 2.53 2.51
C TYR A 54 1.99 2.10 3.62
N ALA A 55 2.02 0.84 4.04
CA ALA A 55 1.16 0.34 5.11
C ALA A 55 1.63 0.79 6.51
N ILE A 56 2.93 0.88 6.75
CA ILE A 56 3.50 1.24 8.06
C ILE A 56 3.09 2.66 8.48
N LEU A 57 3.01 3.60 7.53
CA LEU A 57 2.59 4.97 7.81
C LEU A 57 1.26 5.01 8.57
N TYR A 58 0.27 4.24 8.11
CA TYR A 58 -1.07 4.28 8.69
C TYR A 58 -1.19 3.52 10.02
N ASN A 59 -0.26 2.59 10.31
CA ASN A 59 -0.09 2.04 11.65
C ASN A 59 0.41 3.11 12.63
N VAL A 60 1.37 3.94 12.20
CA VAL A 60 1.86 5.07 13.01
C VAL A 60 0.76 6.11 13.20
N LEU A 61 -0.02 6.42 12.16
CA LEU A 61 -1.12 7.39 12.25
C LEU A 61 -2.32 6.85 13.05
N GLY A 62 -2.53 5.53 13.07
CA GLY A 62 -3.71 4.90 13.67
C GLY A 62 -4.98 5.12 12.84
N TYR A 63 -4.85 5.21 11.52
CA TYR A 63 -5.97 5.47 10.62
C TYR A 63 -6.50 4.14 10.05
N PRO A 64 -7.83 4.00 9.85
CA PRO A 64 -8.39 2.81 9.22
C PRO A 64 -7.90 2.68 7.78
N ALA A 65 -7.20 1.60 7.49
CA ALA A 65 -6.63 1.30 6.18
C ALA A 65 -7.03 -0.12 5.73
N GLY A 66 -7.47 -0.24 4.48
CA GLY A 66 -7.78 -1.51 3.84
C GLY A 66 -7.16 -1.59 2.45
N VAL A 67 -7.06 -2.79 1.88
CA VAL A 67 -6.55 -3.00 0.52
C VAL A 67 -7.61 -3.72 -0.29
N VAL A 68 -7.89 -3.21 -1.49
CA VAL A 68 -8.81 -3.80 -2.46
C VAL A 68 -8.02 -4.27 -3.69
N PRO A 69 -8.24 -5.49 -4.18
CA PRO A 69 -7.64 -5.94 -5.44
C PRO A 69 -8.15 -5.08 -6.60
N PHE A 70 -7.25 -4.68 -7.51
CA PHE A 70 -7.62 -3.77 -8.60
C PHE A 70 -7.29 -4.34 -9.98
N THR A 71 -6.05 -4.80 -10.19
CA THR A 71 -5.57 -5.29 -11.50
C THR A 71 -4.55 -6.42 -11.31
N ARG A 72 -3.93 -6.87 -12.41
CA ARG A 72 -2.78 -7.76 -12.44
C ARG A 72 -1.63 -7.08 -13.16
N VAL A 73 -0.41 -7.42 -12.74
CA VAL A 73 0.81 -6.91 -13.41
C VAL A 73 0.79 -7.32 -14.88
N ARG A 74 0.94 -6.37 -15.78
CA ARG A 74 1.03 -6.62 -17.23
C ARG A 74 2.43 -7.09 -17.61
N ALA A 75 2.54 -7.74 -18.78
CA ALA A 75 3.83 -8.27 -19.23
C ALA A 75 4.89 -7.17 -19.44
N ASP A 76 4.47 -5.98 -19.86
CA ASP A 76 5.31 -4.78 -20.04
C ASP A 76 5.59 -4.03 -18.74
N GLU A 77 4.82 -4.28 -17.67
CA GLU A 77 5.07 -3.73 -16.32
C GLU A 77 6.05 -4.61 -15.52
N ALA A 78 6.14 -5.91 -15.84
CA ALA A 78 7.06 -6.85 -15.20
C ALA A 78 8.53 -6.69 -15.66
N VAL A 79 8.76 -5.83 -16.66
CA VAL A 79 10.08 -5.54 -17.24
C VAL A 79 10.23 -4.03 -17.39
N GLY A 80 11.38 -3.46 -17.02
CA GLY A 80 11.62 -2.03 -17.26
C GLY A 80 12.43 -1.29 -16.20
N ARG A 81 12.62 -1.87 -15.01
CA ARG A 81 13.54 -1.28 -14.03
C ARG A 81 14.97 -1.27 -14.58
N ALA A 82 15.59 -0.10 -14.57
CA ALA A 82 16.96 0.07 -15.02
C ALA A 82 17.93 -0.73 -14.13
N PRO A 83 19.00 -1.33 -14.69
CA PRO A 83 20.02 -1.97 -13.89
C PRO A 83 20.62 -0.99 -12.88
N SER A 84 20.72 -1.42 -11.61
CA SER A 84 21.27 -0.62 -10.52
C SER A 84 22.35 -1.40 -9.77
N ARG A 85 23.27 -0.68 -9.11
CA ARG A 85 24.22 -1.26 -8.15
C ARG A 85 23.67 -1.28 -6.73
N ASP A 86 22.57 -0.59 -6.48
CA ASP A 86 21.88 -0.62 -5.19
C ASP A 86 21.23 -2.00 -4.98
N MET A 87 21.44 -2.57 -3.79
CA MET A 87 20.99 -3.93 -3.48
C MET A 87 19.46 -4.04 -3.47
N VAL A 88 18.76 -3.04 -2.94
CA VAL A 88 17.29 -3.01 -2.90
C VAL A 88 16.75 -2.99 -4.33
N GLU A 89 17.33 -2.15 -5.18
CA GLU A 89 16.96 -2.05 -6.59
C GLU A 89 17.23 -3.34 -7.37
N GLN A 90 18.34 -4.03 -7.08
CA GLN A 90 18.65 -5.33 -7.70
C GLN A 90 17.66 -6.43 -7.29
N VAL A 91 17.25 -6.44 -6.02
CA VAL A 91 16.26 -7.40 -5.53
C VAL A 91 14.88 -7.06 -6.07
N ALA A 92 14.53 -5.77 -6.15
CA ALA A 92 13.29 -5.30 -6.78
C ALA A 92 13.20 -5.74 -8.24
N LEU A 93 14.28 -5.57 -9.02
CA LEU A 93 14.34 -6.03 -10.41
C LEU A 93 14.07 -7.54 -10.52
N LYS A 94 14.63 -8.35 -9.61
CA LYS A 94 14.39 -9.81 -9.58
C LYS A 94 12.96 -10.18 -9.18
N VAL A 95 12.32 -9.38 -8.32
CA VAL A 95 10.91 -9.58 -7.94
C VAL A 95 9.98 -9.22 -9.09
N GLU A 96 10.27 -8.15 -9.82
CA GLU A 96 9.49 -7.76 -11.00
C GLU A 96 9.59 -8.80 -12.11
N GLN A 97 10.78 -9.38 -12.31
CA GLN A 97 10.98 -10.50 -13.22
C GLN A 97 10.14 -11.71 -12.81
N GLY A 98 9.12 -12.02 -13.63
CA GLY A 98 8.18 -13.11 -13.37
C GLY A 98 6.95 -12.71 -12.56
N SER A 99 6.73 -11.42 -12.31
CA SER A 99 5.55 -10.91 -11.61
C SER A 99 4.30 -10.75 -12.50
N ALA A 100 4.44 -10.88 -13.81
CA ALA A 100 3.32 -10.77 -14.75
C ALA A 100 2.16 -11.70 -14.36
N GLY A 101 0.94 -11.15 -14.31
CA GLY A 101 -0.28 -11.85 -13.90
C GLY A 101 -0.52 -11.88 -12.39
N LEU A 102 0.43 -11.46 -11.55
CA LEU A 102 0.22 -11.37 -10.10
C LEU A 102 -0.75 -10.24 -9.75
N PRO A 103 -1.59 -10.38 -8.71
CA PRO A 103 -2.51 -9.33 -8.26
C PRO A 103 -1.79 -8.06 -7.81
N VAL A 104 -2.39 -6.92 -8.15
CA VAL A 104 -2.02 -5.59 -7.64
C VAL A 104 -3.23 -5.00 -6.92
N GLY A 105 -3.01 -4.50 -5.70
CA GLY A 105 -4.04 -3.90 -4.87
C GLY A 105 -3.80 -2.41 -4.63
N VAL A 106 -4.90 -1.69 -4.38
CA VAL A 106 -4.90 -0.29 -3.98
C VAL A 106 -5.26 -0.21 -2.50
N GLN A 107 -4.47 0.55 -1.74
CA GLN A 107 -4.77 0.85 -0.35
C GLN A 107 -5.72 2.05 -0.26
N VAL A 108 -6.73 1.91 0.58
CA VAL A 108 -7.74 2.92 0.88
C VAL A 108 -7.63 3.25 2.36
N VAL A 109 -7.48 4.54 2.68
CA VAL A 109 -7.36 5.01 4.05
C VAL A 109 -8.35 6.12 4.32
N ALA A 110 -9.17 5.96 5.37
CA ALA A 110 -10.10 6.98 5.81
C ALA A 110 -9.58 7.71 7.07
N ARG A 111 -10.28 8.77 7.46
CA ARG A 111 -10.05 9.48 8.72
C ARG A 111 -10.24 8.55 9.94
N PRO A 112 -9.68 8.88 11.12
CA PRO A 112 -9.91 8.11 12.34
C PRO A 112 -11.40 7.88 12.61
N TRP A 113 -11.75 6.65 13.02
CA TRP A 113 -13.12 6.22 13.36
C TRP A 113 -14.11 6.25 12.18
N ARG A 114 -13.60 6.24 10.94
CA ARG A 114 -14.40 6.24 9.72
C ARG A 114 -14.19 4.98 8.88
N GLU A 115 -14.15 3.82 9.52
CA GLU A 115 -14.04 2.51 8.87
C GLU A 115 -15.16 2.31 7.83
N TYR A 116 -16.36 2.81 8.11
CA TYR A 116 -17.50 2.76 7.18
C TYR A 116 -17.22 3.52 5.87
N VAL A 117 -16.47 4.62 5.91
CA VAL A 117 -16.06 5.37 4.71
C VAL A 117 -15.03 4.58 3.93
N ALA A 118 -14.01 4.03 4.60
CA ALA A 118 -13.00 3.17 3.96
C ALA A 118 -13.67 1.99 3.26
N LEU A 119 -14.59 1.28 3.92
CA LEU A 119 -15.34 0.16 3.35
C LEU A 119 -16.24 0.58 2.18
N ALA A 120 -16.92 1.72 2.27
CA ALA A 120 -17.75 2.23 1.18
C ALA A 120 -16.92 2.53 -0.08
N VAL A 121 -15.76 3.17 0.07
CA VAL A 121 -14.83 3.45 -1.02
C VAL A 121 -14.22 2.16 -1.57
N MET A 122 -13.78 1.24 -0.71
CA MET A 122 -13.28 -0.08 -1.15
C MET A 122 -14.34 -0.82 -1.96
N GLY A 123 -15.60 -0.83 -1.51
CA GLY A 123 -16.69 -1.47 -2.25
C GLY A 123 -16.99 -0.78 -3.59
N ALA A 124 -16.82 0.55 -3.68
CA ALA A 124 -16.94 1.26 -4.94
C ALA A 124 -15.81 0.90 -5.92
N ILE A 125 -14.57 0.89 -5.44
CA ILE A 125 -13.39 0.48 -6.24
C ILE A 125 -13.55 -0.97 -6.69
N GLU A 126 -13.94 -1.88 -5.79
CA GLU A 126 -14.12 -3.30 -6.12
C GLU A 126 -15.18 -3.50 -7.20
N ARG A 127 -16.34 -2.82 -7.10
CA ARG A 127 -17.41 -2.93 -8.10
C ARG A 127 -16.92 -2.52 -9.49
N GLU A 128 -16.18 -1.41 -9.57
CA GLU A 128 -15.62 -0.94 -10.83
C GLU A 128 -14.53 -1.89 -11.36
N ALA A 129 -13.60 -2.28 -10.49
CA ALA A 129 -12.49 -3.15 -10.85
C ALA A 129 -12.96 -4.51 -11.37
N ARG A 130 -14.05 -5.08 -10.81
CA ARG A 130 -14.65 -6.34 -11.27
C ARG A 130 -15.16 -6.31 -12.72
N THR A 131 -15.38 -5.14 -13.30
CA THR A 131 -15.79 -5.02 -14.72
C THR A 131 -14.60 -5.15 -15.67
N GLN A 132 -13.37 -5.00 -15.17
CA GLN A 132 -12.15 -5.04 -15.97
C GLN A 132 -11.71 -6.49 -16.23
N SER A 133 -11.17 -6.73 -17.43
CA SER A 133 -10.75 -8.07 -17.86
C SER A 133 -9.58 -8.65 -17.06
N ASP A 134 -8.78 -7.78 -16.44
CA ASP A 134 -7.59 -8.12 -15.66
C ASP A 134 -7.86 -8.14 -14.14
N TYR A 135 -9.13 -8.08 -13.70
CA TYR A 135 -9.47 -8.14 -12.29
C TYR A 135 -8.91 -9.39 -11.60
N PRO A 136 -8.16 -9.24 -10.49
CA PRO A 136 -7.55 -10.35 -9.80
C PRO A 136 -8.58 -11.11 -8.95
N GLN A 137 -9.19 -12.14 -9.53
CA GLN A 137 -9.99 -13.11 -8.78
C GLN A 137 -9.10 -14.02 -7.94
N THR A 138 -9.28 -13.99 -6.62
CA THR A 138 -8.74 -15.00 -5.72
C THR A 138 -9.58 -16.27 -5.88
N ARG A 139 -8.95 -17.39 -6.27
CA ARG A 139 -9.63 -18.69 -6.31
C ARG A 139 -9.84 -19.19 -4.88
N VAL A 140 -10.83 -18.63 -4.18
CA VAL A 140 -11.32 -19.18 -2.92
C VAL A 140 -12.63 -19.86 -3.26
N THR A 141 -12.61 -21.18 -3.41
CA THR A 141 -13.84 -21.97 -3.36
C THR A 141 -14.32 -21.91 -1.91
N PRO A 142 -15.54 -21.46 -1.61
CA PRO A 142 -16.08 -21.48 -0.26
C PRO A 142 -16.14 -22.89 0.33
#